data_AF-A0A9Q0D0J0-F1
#
_entry.id   AF-A0A9Q0D0J0-F1
#
_cell.length_a   1.000
_cell.length_b   1.000
_cell.length_c   1.000
_cell.angle_alpha   90.00
_cell.angle_beta   90.00
_cell.angle_gamma   90.00
#
_symmetry.space_group_name_H-M   'P 1'
#
loop_
_entity.id
_entity.type
_entity.pdbx_description
1 polymer ?
#
loop_
_entity_poly.entity_id
_entity_poly.type
_entity_poly.pdbx_seq_one_letter_code
_entity_poly.pdbx_strand_id
1 'polypeptide(L)'
;MSALTMSCKRDASSFLADPDRLISKRVRLGVRLCPTPEPPPPPPTSLSSPSAPASSSVNSEVEDNFPTDGEQWAEVFVKEMAKAFDVNDAKNRAFRMLEVFEKSIKEYNVAEAMEAFQVEHSKLKEQMESLLYENGILKKAVTIQHERLKEYGDKVKELDGLKQTLSQYQEKIRTLELNNYALAMHLKRSQENSPIQGHFNRDVF
;
A
#
# COMPACT_ATOMS: atom_id res chain seq x y z
N MET A 1 21.04 8.21 57.47
CA MET A 1 21.07 9.22 56.40
C MET A 1 20.29 8.64 55.23
N SER A 2 19.06 9.11 55.09
CA SER A 2 18.10 8.72 54.06
C SER A 2 18.27 9.61 52.82
N ALA A 3 17.54 9.24 51.75
CA ALA A 3 17.31 9.95 50.48
C ALA A 3 18.25 9.49 49.34
N LEU A 4 17.82 9.23 48.09
CA LEU A 4 16.62 9.62 47.36
C LEU A 4 16.44 8.62 46.19
N THR A 5 15.34 7.88 46.12
CA THR A 5 14.88 7.26 44.87
C THR A 5 13.83 8.18 44.26
N MET A 6 14.16 8.85 43.15
CA MET A 6 13.21 9.66 42.40
C MET A 6 12.15 8.75 41.76
N SER A 7 10.96 8.79 42.33
CA SER A 7 9.76 8.18 41.78
C SER A 7 9.24 9.06 40.65
N CYS A 8 9.41 8.63 39.40
CA CYS A 8 8.79 9.29 38.24
C CYS A 8 7.35 8.78 38.12
N LYS A 9 6.45 9.42 38.86
CA LYS A 9 5.00 9.22 38.78
C LYS A 9 4.53 9.88 37.48
N ARG A 10 4.41 9.10 36.40
CA ARG A 10 3.70 9.55 35.20
C ARG A 10 2.22 9.24 35.42
N ASP A 11 1.45 10.29 35.64
CA ASP A 11 0.00 10.25 35.74
C ASP A 11 -0.61 9.60 34.50
N ALA A 12 -1.03 8.34 34.64
CA ALA A 12 -1.72 7.58 33.60
C ALA A 12 -3.25 7.80 33.67
N SER A 13 -3.69 9.04 33.92
CA SER A 13 -5.11 9.33 34.17
C SER A 13 -5.75 10.35 33.21
N SER A 14 -5.09 10.72 32.11
CA SER A 14 -5.65 11.67 31.13
C SER A 14 -5.70 11.19 29.67
N PHE A 15 -5.57 9.88 29.41
CA PHE A 15 -5.63 9.30 28.06
C PHE A 15 -6.77 8.29 27.89
N LEU A 16 -7.95 8.57 28.46
CA LEU A 16 -9.20 8.00 27.97
C LEU A 16 -9.78 8.95 26.92
N ALA A 17 -9.12 8.95 25.76
CA ALA A 17 -9.71 9.53 24.56
C ALA A 17 -10.80 8.56 24.09
N ASP A 18 -12.03 9.06 24.16
CA ASP A 18 -13.26 8.45 23.69
C ASP A 18 -13.11 7.85 22.26
N PRO A 19 -13.24 6.52 22.09
CA PRO A 19 -13.01 5.84 20.81
C PRO A 19 -14.04 6.20 19.73
N ASP A 20 -15.18 6.79 20.10
CA ASP A 20 -16.25 7.18 19.16
C ASP A 20 -15.93 8.47 18.40
N ARG A 21 -14.99 9.29 18.89
CA ARG A 21 -14.66 10.58 18.25
C ARG A 21 -13.81 10.44 16.98
N LEU A 22 -13.23 9.26 16.73
CA LEU A 22 -12.42 8.98 15.53
C LEU A 22 -13.23 8.40 14.37
N ILE A 23 -14.49 7.99 14.61
CA ILE A 23 -15.36 7.43 13.56
C ILE A 23 -16.04 8.54 12.73
N SER A 24 -16.11 9.78 13.25
CA SER A 24 -16.78 10.91 12.59
C SER A 24 -15.95 11.65 11.52
N LYS A 25 -14.71 11.22 11.25
CA LYS A 25 -13.93 11.70 10.10
C LYS A 25 -13.83 10.64 9.02
N ARG A 26 -14.97 10.31 8.42
CA ARG A 26 -15.00 9.53 7.17
C ARG A 26 -15.63 10.36 6.04
N VAL A 27 -15.03 10.18 4.87
CA VAL A 27 -15.57 10.44 3.52
C VAL A 27 -15.25 11.82 2.92
N ARG A 28 -14.16 11.87 2.14
CA ARG A 28 -14.22 12.05 0.67
C ARG A 28 -12.84 11.83 0.06
N LEU A 29 -12.54 10.59 -0.29
CA LEU A 29 -11.67 10.30 -1.43
C LEU A 29 -12.42 9.30 -2.30
N GLY A 30 -13.02 9.82 -3.37
CA GLY A 30 -13.75 9.04 -4.34
C GLY A 30 -12.81 8.05 -5.01
N VAL A 31 -13.08 6.77 -4.80
CA VAL A 31 -12.55 5.70 -5.65
C VAL A 31 -13.26 5.84 -7.00
N ARG A 32 -12.64 6.52 -7.96
CA ARG A 32 -12.95 6.26 -9.37
C ARG A 32 -12.26 4.94 -9.72
N LEU A 33 -13.04 3.90 -9.99
CA LEU A 33 -12.54 2.78 -10.79
C LEU A 33 -12.17 3.36 -12.17
N CYS A 34 -10.90 3.29 -12.55
CA CYS A 34 -10.50 3.47 -13.94
C CYS A 34 -10.92 2.22 -14.74
N PRO A 35 -11.61 2.36 -15.88
CA PRO A 35 -11.82 1.24 -16.78
C PRO A 35 -10.48 0.80 -17.39
N THR A 36 -10.28 -0.50 -17.50
CA THR A 36 -9.16 -1.15 -18.19
C THR A 36 -9.13 -0.77 -19.68
N PRO A 37 -7.96 -0.48 -20.29
CA PRO A 37 -7.86 -0.25 -21.72
C PRO A 37 -8.05 -1.58 -22.49
N GLU A 38 -8.99 -1.56 -23.43
CA GLU A 38 -9.25 -2.63 -24.40
C GLU A 38 -8.08 -2.75 -25.41
N PRO A 39 -7.67 -3.96 -25.83
CA PRO A 39 -6.56 -4.13 -26.77
C PRO A 39 -6.95 -3.67 -28.19
N PRO A 40 -6.00 -3.12 -28.97
CA PRO A 40 -6.29 -2.59 -30.31
C PRO A 40 -6.58 -3.71 -31.33
N PRO A 41 -7.45 -3.46 -32.34
CA PRO A 41 -7.77 -4.42 -33.38
C PRO A 41 -6.60 -4.65 -34.37
N PRO A 42 -6.51 -5.84 -34.99
CA PRO A 42 -5.44 -6.16 -35.94
C PRO A 42 -5.58 -5.37 -37.26
N PRO A 43 -4.47 -5.05 -37.94
CA PRO A 43 -4.48 -4.30 -39.20
C PRO A 43 -4.97 -5.15 -40.39
N PRO A 44 -5.62 -4.55 -41.40
CA PRO A 44 -6.09 -5.27 -42.57
C PRO A 44 -4.96 -5.61 -43.56
N THR A 45 -4.92 -6.88 -43.94
CA THR A 45 -4.13 -7.41 -45.06
C THR A 45 -4.67 -6.88 -46.38
N SER A 46 -3.83 -6.25 -47.20
CA SER A 46 -4.09 -6.15 -48.64
C SER A 46 -2.79 -6.25 -49.44
N LEU A 47 -2.88 -7.06 -50.49
CA LEU A 47 -1.85 -7.45 -51.46
C LEU A 47 -1.53 -6.32 -52.44
N SER A 48 -0.27 -6.17 -52.86
CA SER A 48 0.18 -6.32 -54.27
C SER A 48 1.62 -5.81 -54.47
N SER A 49 2.47 -6.66 -55.06
CA SER A 49 3.78 -6.32 -55.64
C SER A 49 3.62 -5.54 -56.97
N PRO A 50 4.68 -4.88 -57.49
CA PRO A 50 5.57 -5.59 -58.43
C PRO A 50 7.08 -5.20 -58.38
N SER A 51 7.83 -5.92 -59.21
CA SER A 51 9.28 -6.19 -59.29
C SER A 51 10.24 -5.08 -59.82
N ALA A 52 11.48 -5.05 -59.24
CA ALA A 52 12.85 -4.85 -59.79
C ALA A 52 13.22 -3.57 -60.63
N PRO A 53 14.52 -3.15 -60.79
CA PRO A 53 15.77 -3.89 -60.56
C PRO A 53 16.91 -3.13 -59.81
N ALA A 54 18.01 -3.86 -59.65
CA ALA A 54 19.27 -3.55 -58.98
C ALA A 54 19.86 -2.14 -59.18
N SER A 55 20.51 -1.63 -58.14
CA SER A 55 21.63 -0.71 -58.24
C SER A 55 22.56 -0.92 -57.05
N SER A 56 23.78 -1.34 -57.38
CA SER A 56 24.97 -1.39 -56.55
C SER A 56 25.17 -0.08 -55.79
N SER A 57 25.27 -0.13 -54.47
CA SER A 57 25.94 0.92 -53.71
C SER A 57 27.03 0.27 -52.89
N VAL A 58 28.26 0.60 -53.27
CA VAL A 58 29.50 0.26 -52.60
C VAL A 58 29.38 0.64 -51.13
N ASN A 59 29.54 -0.34 -50.25
CA ASN A 59 29.86 -0.11 -48.84
C ASN A 59 31.10 0.79 -48.81
N SER A 60 30.93 2.08 -48.53
CA SER A 60 31.99 2.87 -47.91
C SER A 60 31.94 2.55 -46.43
N GLU A 61 32.62 1.48 -46.05
CA GLU A 61 33.06 1.26 -44.68
C GLU A 61 34.13 2.31 -44.39
N VAL A 62 33.68 3.48 -43.92
CA VAL A 62 34.43 4.26 -42.96
C VAL A 62 33.53 4.30 -41.74
N GLU A 63 33.78 3.39 -40.82
CA GLU A 63 33.38 3.56 -39.43
C GLU A 63 33.95 4.92 -38.99
N ASP A 64 33.08 5.93 -38.96
CA ASP A 64 33.33 7.26 -38.42
C ASP A 64 33.53 7.13 -36.89
N ASN A 65 34.66 6.57 -36.49
CA ASN A 65 35.16 6.74 -35.13
C ASN A 65 35.64 8.18 -35.01
N PHE A 66 34.68 9.08 -34.78
CA PHE A 66 35.00 10.46 -34.45
C PHE A 66 35.88 10.47 -33.19
N PRO A 67 36.90 11.34 -33.15
CA PRO A 67 37.75 11.46 -31.99
C PRO A 67 36.91 11.65 -30.72
N THR A 68 37.18 10.88 -29.68
CA THR A 68 36.37 10.92 -28.44
C THR A 68 36.94 11.94 -27.44
N ASP A 69 38.22 12.28 -27.55
CA ASP A 69 38.92 13.16 -26.63
C ASP A 69 39.60 14.35 -27.35
N GLY A 70 39.80 15.44 -26.61
CA GLY A 70 40.37 16.69 -27.11
C GLY A 70 41.76 16.54 -27.72
N GLU A 71 42.58 15.61 -27.22
CA GLU A 71 43.90 15.31 -27.78
C GLU A 71 43.80 14.74 -29.20
N GLN A 72 42.90 13.78 -29.41
CA GLN A 72 42.67 13.17 -30.72
C GLN A 72 42.07 14.17 -31.72
N TRP A 73 41.17 15.05 -31.25
CA TRP A 73 40.66 16.16 -32.07
C TRP A 73 41.79 17.11 -32.49
N ALA A 74 42.69 17.46 -31.57
CA ALA A 74 43.83 18.32 -31.87
C ALA A 74 44.77 17.69 -32.91
N GLU A 75 45.06 16.39 -32.79
CA GLU A 75 45.89 15.68 -33.77
C GLU A 75 45.27 15.67 -35.18
N VAL A 76 43.97 15.36 -35.28
CA VAL A 76 43.27 15.35 -36.57
C VAL A 76 43.21 16.76 -37.16
N PHE A 77 42.98 17.77 -36.33
CA PHE A 77 42.92 19.17 -36.74
C PHE A 77 44.26 19.66 -37.30
N VAL A 78 45.36 19.40 -36.58
CA VAL A 78 46.73 19.77 -37.01
C VAL A 78 47.12 19.00 -38.28
N LYS A 79 46.80 17.70 -38.35
CA LYS A 79 47.09 16.85 -39.51
C LYS A 79 46.34 17.32 -40.77
N GLU A 80 45.09 17.76 -40.64
CA GLU A 80 44.31 18.27 -41.78
C GLU A 80 44.75 19.67 -42.22
N MET A 81 45.13 20.56 -41.30
CA MET A 81 45.68 21.87 -41.65
C MET A 81 47.08 21.77 -42.27
N ALA A 82 47.91 20.82 -41.85
CA ALA A 82 49.26 20.61 -42.41
C ALA A 82 49.24 20.22 -43.90
N LYS A 83 48.11 19.76 -44.42
CA LYS A 83 47.89 19.44 -45.84
C LYS A 83 47.42 20.64 -46.67
N ALA A 84 47.17 21.79 -46.04
CA ALA A 84 46.64 22.96 -46.74
C ALA A 84 47.66 23.56 -47.70
N PHE A 85 47.18 24.02 -48.86
CA PHE A 85 48.03 24.65 -49.88
C PHE A 85 48.29 26.14 -49.58
N ASP A 86 47.30 26.82 -49.00
CA ASP A 86 47.40 28.23 -48.59
C ASP A 86 46.55 28.50 -47.32
N VAL A 87 46.64 29.73 -46.81
CA VAL A 87 45.95 30.15 -45.58
C VAL A 87 44.42 30.11 -45.72
N ASN A 88 43.88 30.35 -46.92
CA ASN A 88 42.45 30.33 -47.16
C ASN A 88 41.91 28.90 -47.22
N ASP A 89 42.66 27.97 -47.81
CA ASP A 89 42.41 26.53 -47.77
C ASP A 89 42.48 25.99 -46.34
N ALA A 90 43.51 26.38 -45.56
CA ALA A 90 43.61 26.04 -44.14
C ALA A 90 42.39 26.53 -43.34
N LYS A 91 41.92 27.76 -43.59
CA LYS A 91 40.73 28.33 -42.94
C LYS A 91 39.46 27.57 -43.29
N ASN A 92 39.28 27.19 -44.56
CA ASN A 92 38.11 26.41 -44.99
C ASN A 92 38.13 25.01 -44.37
N ARG A 93 39.30 24.37 -44.25
CA ARG A 93 39.47 23.08 -43.58
C ARG A 93 39.16 23.18 -42.08
N ALA A 94 39.71 24.19 -41.41
CA ALA A 94 39.44 24.45 -39.99
C ALA A 94 37.95 24.66 -39.72
N PHE A 95 37.27 25.44 -40.56
CA PHE A 95 35.83 25.69 -40.44
C PHE A 95 35.03 24.38 -40.53
N ARG A 96 35.29 23.53 -41.54
CA ARG A 96 34.63 22.23 -41.68
C ARG A 96 34.88 21.32 -40.48
N MET A 97 36.13 21.28 -39.97
CA MET A 97 36.46 20.44 -38.83
C MET A 97 35.74 20.91 -37.55
N LEU A 98 35.60 22.23 -37.36
CA LEU A 98 34.84 22.80 -36.25
C LEU A 98 33.33 22.54 -36.37
N GLU A 99 32.76 22.56 -37.58
CA GLU A 99 31.35 22.19 -37.79
C GLU A 99 31.09 20.72 -37.42
N VAL A 100 32.02 19.82 -37.77
CA VAL A 100 31.93 18.40 -37.42
C VAL A 100 32.10 18.19 -35.91
N PHE A 101 33.03 18.93 -35.29
CA PHE A 101 33.22 18.92 -33.84
C PHE A 101 31.97 19.41 -33.09
N GLU A 102 31.36 20.51 -33.54
CA GLU A 102 30.13 21.04 -32.93
C GLU A 102 28.97 20.04 -33.02
N LYS A 103 28.83 19.36 -34.16
CA LYS A 103 27.83 18.29 -34.33
C LYS A 103 28.08 17.14 -33.37
N SER A 104 29.33 16.67 -33.29
CA SER A 104 29.74 15.59 -32.38
C SER A 104 29.44 15.94 -30.92
N ILE A 105 29.73 17.16 -30.46
CA ILE A 105 29.40 17.60 -29.11
C ILE A 105 27.88 17.62 -28.87
N LYS A 106 27.10 18.14 -29.83
CA LYS A 106 25.64 18.20 -29.68
C LYS A 106 25.03 16.80 -29.57
N GLU A 107 25.47 15.89 -30.43
CA GLU A 107 25.02 14.50 -30.42
C GLU A 107 25.39 13.80 -29.12
N TYR A 108 26.62 13.98 -28.63
CA TYR A 108 27.06 13.46 -27.34
C TYR A 108 26.20 13.99 -26.19
N ASN A 109 26.01 15.31 -26.09
CA ASN A 109 25.21 15.91 -25.02
C ASN A 109 23.74 15.47 -25.07
N VAL A 110 23.18 15.29 -26.27
CA VAL A 110 21.80 14.78 -26.43
C VAL A 110 21.71 13.33 -25.99
N ALA A 111 22.69 12.50 -26.37
CA ALA A 111 22.75 11.10 -25.94
C ALA A 111 22.89 10.97 -24.42
N GLU A 112 23.79 11.74 -23.81
CA GLU A 112 24.00 11.79 -22.36
C GLU A 112 22.73 12.25 -21.63
N ALA A 113 22.08 13.32 -22.10
CA ALA A 113 20.83 13.80 -21.52
C ALA A 113 19.69 12.78 -21.65
N MET A 114 19.62 12.08 -22.77
CA MET A 114 18.63 11.03 -23.00
C MET A 114 18.86 9.81 -22.09
N GLU A 115 20.12 9.39 -21.92
CA GLU A 115 20.49 8.31 -21.01
C GLU A 115 20.17 8.69 -19.56
N ALA A 116 20.59 9.87 -19.10
CA ALA A 116 20.30 10.36 -17.75
C ALA A 116 18.78 10.40 -17.49
N PHE A 117 18.00 10.94 -18.44
CA PHE A 117 16.55 10.97 -18.35
C PHE A 117 15.95 9.55 -18.29
N GLN A 118 16.46 8.61 -19.10
CA GLN A 118 15.96 7.23 -19.12
C GLN A 118 16.25 6.50 -17.81
N VAL A 119 17.42 6.71 -17.22
CA VAL A 119 17.80 6.14 -15.92
C VAL A 119 16.92 6.70 -14.82
N GLU A 120 16.74 8.02 -14.77
CA GLU A 120 15.84 8.66 -13.79
C GLU A 120 14.40 8.18 -13.94
N HIS A 121 13.86 8.17 -15.17
CA HIS A 121 12.51 7.71 -15.44
C HIS A 121 12.31 6.24 -14.98
N SER A 122 13.28 5.38 -15.24
CA SER A 122 13.24 3.97 -14.80
C SER A 122 13.24 3.86 -13.28
N LYS A 123 14.07 4.65 -12.60
CA LYS A 123 14.13 4.69 -11.14
C LYS A 123 12.83 5.21 -10.52
N LEU A 124 12.24 6.29 -11.06
CA LEU A 124 10.95 6.80 -10.59
C LEU A 124 9.83 5.76 -10.79
N LYS A 125 9.86 5.03 -11.91
CA LYS A 125 8.89 3.97 -12.19
C LYS A 125 8.99 2.84 -11.18
N GLU A 126 10.20 2.38 -10.87
CA GLU A 126 10.43 1.34 -9.85
C GLU A 126 9.94 1.78 -8.46
N GLN A 127 10.22 3.02 -8.06
CA GLN A 127 9.72 3.58 -6.81
C GLN A 127 8.20 3.66 -6.77
N MET A 128 7.56 4.08 -7.87
CA MET A 128 6.10 4.10 -7.99
C MET A 128 5.51 2.69 -7.83
N GLU A 129 6.08 1.69 -8.50
CA GLU A 129 5.63 0.30 -8.41
C GLU A 129 5.78 -0.27 -6.97
N SER A 130 6.89 0.03 -6.31
CA SER A 130 7.13 -0.32 -4.90
C SER A 130 6.07 0.30 -3.97
N LEU A 131 5.79 1.60 -4.12
CA LEU A 131 4.78 2.30 -3.33
C LEU A 131 3.36 1.75 -3.58
N LEU A 132 3.02 1.38 -4.82
CA LEU A 132 1.74 0.76 -5.14
C LEU A 132 1.59 -0.61 -4.47
N TYR A 133 2.67 -1.40 -4.43
CA TYR A 133 2.70 -2.69 -3.76
C TYR A 133 2.49 -2.53 -2.24
N GLU A 134 3.23 -1.63 -1.60
CA GLU A 134 3.08 -1.32 -0.17
C GLU A 134 1.66 -0.81 0.14
N ASN A 135 1.12 0.07 -0.70
CA ASN A 135 -0.26 0.55 -0.56
C ASN A 135 -1.27 -0.61 -0.63
N GLY A 136 -1.02 -1.60 -1.47
CA GLY A 136 -1.79 -2.83 -1.55
C GLY A 136 -1.74 -3.65 -0.26
N ILE A 137 -0.56 -3.83 0.33
CA ILE A 137 -0.39 -4.50 1.64
C ILE A 137 -1.15 -3.74 2.73
N LEU A 138 -0.99 -2.42 2.79
CA LEU A 138 -1.65 -1.57 3.77
C LEU A 138 -3.18 -1.66 3.65
N LYS A 139 -3.73 -1.62 2.43
CA LYS A 139 -5.16 -1.82 2.20
C LYS A 139 -5.65 -3.17 2.73
N LYS A 140 -4.93 -4.26 2.45
CA LYS A 140 -5.25 -5.59 2.97
C LYS A 140 -5.22 -5.62 4.50
N ALA A 141 -4.20 -5.04 5.12
CA ALA A 141 -4.06 -4.96 6.57
C ALA A 141 -5.23 -4.20 7.21
N VAL A 142 -5.63 -3.07 6.62
CA VAL A 142 -6.77 -2.26 7.09
C VAL A 142 -8.08 -3.04 6.98
N THR A 143 -8.31 -3.77 5.89
CA THR A 143 -9.51 -4.63 5.75
C THR A 143 -9.55 -5.70 6.83
N ILE A 144 -8.46 -6.42 7.06
CA ILE A 144 -8.36 -7.45 8.10
C ILE A 144 -8.60 -6.84 9.49
N GLN A 145 -8.03 -5.66 9.75
CA GLN A 145 -8.22 -4.97 11.03
C GLN A 145 -9.67 -4.54 11.22
N HIS A 146 -10.35 -4.09 10.16
CA HIS A 146 -11.75 -3.72 10.20
C HIS A 146 -12.65 -4.92 10.48
N GLU A 147 -12.40 -6.06 9.83
CA GLU A 147 -13.13 -7.31 10.07
C GLU A 147 -12.98 -7.78 11.52
N ARG A 148 -11.75 -7.81 12.03
CA ARG A 148 -11.49 -8.17 13.44
C ARG A 148 -12.22 -7.24 14.41
N LEU A 149 -12.16 -5.93 14.17
CA LEU A 149 -12.85 -4.96 15.02
C LEU A 149 -14.36 -5.17 15.02
N LYS A 150 -14.94 -5.50 13.86
CA LYS A 150 -16.36 -5.82 13.73
C LYS A 150 -16.70 -7.09 14.53
N GLU A 151 -15.92 -8.15 14.39
CA GLU A 151 -16.10 -9.40 15.15
C GLU A 151 -16.05 -9.16 16.66
N TYR A 152 -15.11 -8.34 17.14
CA TYR A 152 -15.07 -7.95 18.55
C TYR A 152 -16.34 -7.21 18.98
N GLY A 153 -16.84 -6.28 18.16
CA GLY A 153 -18.09 -5.57 18.43
C GLY A 153 -19.29 -6.51 18.52
N ASP A 154 -19.35 -7.53 17.67
CA ASP A 154 -20.42 -8.53 17.71
C ASP A 154 -20.30 -9.46 18.93
N LYS A 155 -19.07 -9.84 19.34
CA LYS A 155 -18.82 -10.58 20.58
C LYS A 155 -19.22 -9.81 21.84
N VAL A 156 -19.04 -8.50 21.85
CA VAL A 156 -19.50 -7.64 22.96
C VAL A 156 -21.03 -7.67 23.06
N LYS A 157 -21.75 -7.57 21.93
CA LYS A 157 -23.22 -7.69 21.92
C LYS A 157 -23.70 -9.04 22.41
N GLU A 158 -23.06 -10.13 21.98
CA GLU A 158 -23.36 -11.49 22.46
C GLU A 158 -23.15 -11.60 23.98
N LEU A 159 -22.03 -11.07 24.49
CA LEU A 159 -21.72 -11.05 25.92
C LEU A 159 -22.77 -10.29 26.72
N ASP A 160 -23.21 -9.13 26.25
CA ASP A 160 -24.23 -8.35 26.95
C ASP A 160 -25.60 -9.04 26.94
N GLY A 161 -25.96 -9.73 25.85
CA GLY A 161 -27.14 -10.60 25.80
C GLY A 161 -27.08 -11.76 26.80
N LEU A 162 -25.90 -12.39 26.94
CA LEU A 162 -25.67 -13.44 27.94
C LEU A 162 -25.76 -12.91 29.37
N LYS A 163 -25.17 -11.75 29.67
CA LYS A 163 -25.29 -11.10 30.99
C LYS A 163 -26.74 -10.80 31.35
N GLN A 164 -27.52 -10.31 30.39
CA GLN A 164 -28.94 -10.04 30.61
C GLN A 164 -29.69 -11.33 30.96
N THR A 165 -29.46 -12.39 30.20
CA THR A 165 -30.10 -13.70 30.43
C THR A 165 -29.68 -14.30 31.77
N LEU A 166 -28.41 -14.20 32.14
CA LEU A 166 -27.90 -14.62 33.45
C LEU A 166 -28.58 -13.86 34.59
N SER A 167 -28.74 -12.54 34.45
CA SER A 167 -29.45 -11.70 35.43
C SER A 167 -30.90 -12.13 35.59
N GLN A 168 -31.58 -12.47 34.48
CA GLN A 168 -32.95 -13.00 34.51
C GLN A 168 -33.03 -14.34 35.26
N TYR A 169 -32.06 -15.25 35.05
CA TYR A 169 -32.03 -16.52 35.79
C TYR A 169 -31.72 -16.33 37.27
N GLN A 170 -30.81 -15.41 37.63
CA GLN A 170 -30.54 -15.07 39.02
C GLN A 170 -31.80 -14.57 39.75
N GLU A 171 -32.60 -13.73 39.10
CA GLU A 171 -33.84 -13.23 39.69
C GLU A 171 -34.92 -14.31 39.84
N LYS A 172 -35.03 -15.23 38.86
CA LYS A 172 -35.91 -16.40 38.96
C LYS A 172 -35.54 -17.30 40.13
N ILE A 173 -34.24 -17.54 40.35
CA ILE A 173 -33.76 -18.34 41.49
C ILE A 173 -34.14 -17.66 42.81
N ARG A 174 -33.84 -16.35 42.95
CA ARG A 174 -34.22 -15.57 44.14
C ARG A 174 -35.73 -15.66 44.42
N THR A 175 -36.57 -15.55 43.39
CA THR A 175 -38.03 -15.64 43.54
C THR A 175 -38.47 -17.03 44.00
N LEU A 176 -37.91 -18.10 43.42
CA LEU A 176 -38.21 -19.47 43.82
C LEU A 176 -37.75 -19.76 45.25
N GLU A 177 -36.59 -19.26 45.66
CA GLU A 177 -36.09 -19.37 47.04
C GLU A 177 -37.04 -18.71 48.03
N LEU A 178 -37.49 -17.48 47.74
CA LEU A 178 -38.47 -16.77 48.58
C LEU A 178 -39.81 -17.51 48.67
N ASN A 179 -40.30 -18.03 47.55
CA ASN A 179 -41.55 -18.81 47.52
C ASN A 179 -41.43 -20.11 48.32
N ASN A 180 -40.31 -20.83 48.18
CA ASN A 180 -40.07 -22.06 48.92
C ASN A 180 -40.00 -21.79 50.43
N TYR A 181 -39.30 -20.72 50.83
CA TYR A 181 -39.25 -20.30 52.22
C TYR A 181 -40.64 -19.96 52.78
N ALA A 182 -41.44 -19.19 52.05
CA ALA A 182 -42.81 -18.85 52.46
C ALA A 182 -43.67 -20.11 52.64
N LEU A 183 -43.61 -21.05 51.68
CA LEU A 183 -44.32 -22.33 51.76
C LEU A 183 -43.88 -23.16 52.98
N ALA A 184 -42.57 -23.28 53.21
CA ALA A 184 -42.03 -24.00 54.36
C ALA A 184 -42.52 -23.39 55.69
N MET A 185 -42.55 -22.06 55.80
CA MET A 185 -43.08 -21.35 56.96
C MET A 185 -44.58 -21.58 57.18
N HIS A 186 -45.39 -21.56 56.11
CA HIS A 186 -46.82 -21.86 56.19
C HIS A 186 -47.07 -23.32 56.61
N LEU A 187 -46.34 -24.28 56.05
CA LEU A 187 -46.47 -25.70 56.41
C LEU A 187 -46.16 -25.93 57.88
N LYS A 188 -45.08 -25.34 58.40
CA LYS A 188 -44.71 -25.43 59.82
C LYS A 188 -45.82 -24.87 60.72
N ARG A 189 -46.36 -23.70 60.39
CA ARG A 189 -47.45 -23.08 61.16
C ARG A 189 -48.74 -23.91 61.12
N SER A 190 -49.08 -24.52 59.99
CA SER A 190 -50.24 -25.42 59.90
C SER A 190 -50.05 -26.69 60.74
N GLN A 191 -48.85 -27.25 60.79
CA GLN A 191 -48.54 -28.39 61.67
C GLN A 191 -48.63 -28.03 63.15
N GLU A 192 -48.13 -26.87 63.56
CA GLU A 192 -48.18 -26.40 64.95
C GLU A 192 -49.60 -26.03 65.42
N ASN A 193 -50.45 -25.53 64.52
CA ASN A 193 -51.82 -25.10 64.83
C ASN A 193 -52.90 -26.19 64.63
N SER A 194 -52.50 -27.41 64.27
CA SER A 194 -53.41 -28.56 64.15
C SER A 194 -53.56 -29.24 65.52
N PRO A 195 -54.75 -29.34 66.13
CA PRO A 195 -54.93 -29.96 67.45
C PRO A 195 -54.89 -31.51 67.44
N ILE A 196 -54.33 -32.13 66.39
CA ILE A 196 -54.31 -33.59 66.21
C ILE A 196 -52.86 -34.03 65.95
N GLN A 197 -52.06 -34.01 67.01
CA GLN A 197 -50.85 -34.83 67.05
C GLN A 197 -51.29 -36.30 67.22
N GLY A 198 -51.08 -37.12 66.19
CA GLY A 198 -50.83 -38.54 66.42
C GLY A 198 -51.69 -39.59 65.71
N HIS A 199 -52.39 -39.30 64.61
CA HIS A 199 -52.94 -40.41 63.80
C HIS A 199 -52.70 -40.22 62.31
N PHE A 200 -51.53 -40.66 61.86
CA PHE A 200 -51.35 -41.07 60.47
C PHE A 200 -52.06 -42.41 60.29
N ASN A 201 -52.95 -42.52 59.30
CA ASN A 201 -53.52 -43.79 58.88
C ASN A 201 -52.42 -44.61 58.19
N ARG A 202 -52.16 -45.81 58.72
CA ARG A 202 -51.03 -46.67 58.32
C ARG A 202 -51.35 -47.64 57.18
N ASP A 203 -52.54 -47.54 56.59
CA ASP A 203 -52.98 -48.42 55.49
C ASP A 203 -53.53 -47.60 54.33
N VAL A 204 -52.64 -47.01 53.53
CA VAL A 204 -52.93 -46.70 52.13
C VAL A 204 -51.67 -47.02 51.33
N PHE A 205 -51.76 -48.08 50.53
CA PHE A 205 -50.75 -48.53 49.57
C PHE A 205 -50.64 -47.57 48.38
#